data_AF-S2KY02-F1
#
_entry.id   AF-S2KY02-F1
#
_cell.length_a   1.000
_cell.length_b   1.000
_cell.length_c   1.000
_cell.angle_alpha   90.00
_cell.angle_beta   90.00
_cell.angle_gamma   90.00
#
_symmetry.space_group_name_H-M   'P 1'
#
loop_
_entity.id
_entity.type
_entity.pdbx_description
1 polymer ?
#
loop_
_entity_poly.entity_id
_entity_poly.type
_entity_poly.pdbx_seq_one_letter_code
_entity_poly.pdbx_strand_id
1 'polypeptide(L)'
;MYKKKVKGITLIETMTSLGIMGIFMLLSFPVIKIIYRTENFFVNESNTARNTSRIIEIIEKDIRESGFGNKEYIGKEYLNNGKEIFEPLGYINSPLREEFFKRKAEKGSLIFLEILYVKNEVVFSKYIIYRFYTGSLEVMECSLLNKKIFVERAENILEEVEGYFEKDGKGIVINLQIRNENGKIKKILRGYELVGKKYE
;
A
#
# COMPACT_ATOMS: atom_id res chain seq x y z
N MET A 1 5.91 -78.26 5.80
CA MET A 1 6.57 -77.01 5.34
C MET A 1 6.01 -76.63 3.96
N TYR A 2 5.00 -75.76 3.91
CA TYR A 2 4.47 -75.27 2.63
C TYR A 2 5.43 -74.18 2.10
N LYS A 3 6.19 -74.49 1.04
CA LYS A 3 6.96 -73.49 0.29
C LYS A 3 5.97 -72.52 -0.37
N LYS A 4 5.95 -71.27 0.10
CA LYS A 4 5.23 -70.16 -0.53
C LYS A 4 5.78 -70.00 -1.96
N LYS A 5 4.99 -70.35 -2.99
CA LYS A 5 5.35 -70.10 -4.39
C LYS A 5 5.39 -68.60 -4.61
N VAL A 6 6.58 -68.03 -4.77
CA VAL A 6 6.73 -66.66 -5.28
C VAL A 6 6.36 -66.72 -6.76
N LYS A 7 5.15 -66.28 -7.11
CA LYS A 7 4.78 -66.08 -8.52
C LYS A 7 5.61 -64.91 -9.04
N GLY A 8 6.45 -65.16 -10.04
CA GLY A 8 7.14 -64.10 -10.77
C GLY A 8 6.13 -63.25 -11.52
N ILE A 9 6.36 -61.93 -11.53
CA ILE A 9 5.55 -60.97 -12.28
C ILE A 9 5.77 -61.27 -13.77
N THR A 10 4.69 -61.48 -14.52
CA THR A 10 4.78 -61.71 -15.96
C THR A 10 5.06 -60.41 -16.70
N LEU A 11 5.75 -60.50 -17.85
CA LEU A 11 6.09 -59.32 -18.67
C LEU A 11 4.85 -58.46 -19.00
N ILE A 12 3.69 -59.09 -19.23
CA ILE A 12 2.42 -58.43 -19.51
C ILE A 12 1.90 -57.67 -18.28
N GLU A 13 1.97 -58.25 -17.08
CA GLU A 13 1.59 -57.57 -15.84
C GLU A 13 2.50 -56.36 -15.56
N THR A 14 3.79 -56.45 -15.89
CA THR A 14 4.74 -55.34 -15.80
C THR A 14 4.39 -54.23 -16.81
N MET A 15 4.08 -54.57 -18.06
CA MET A 15 3.68 -53.59 -19.08
C MET A 15 2.36 -52.91 -18.74
N THR A 16 1.40 -53.66 -18.20
CA THR A 16 0.08 -53.13 -17.81
C THR A 16 0.20 -52.20 -16.60
N SER A 17 1.00 -52.57 -15.59
CA SER A 17 1.24 -51.72 -14.42
C SER A 17 2.02 -50.44 -14.77
N LEU A 18 3.02 -50.51 -15.65
CA LEU A 18 3.70 -49.34 -16.19
C LEU A 18 2.76 -48.42 -16.98
N GLY A 19 1.86 -48.99 -17.80
CA GLY A 19 0.86 -48.22 -18.53
C GLY A 19 -0.11 -47.49 -17.59
N ILE A 20 -0.60 -48.15 -16.55
CA ILE A 20 -1.48 -47.57 -15.54
C ILE A 20 -0.75 -46.47 -14.76
N MET A 21 0.50 -46.71 -14.34
CA MET A 21 1.33 -45.68 -13.68
C MET A 21 1.57 -44.47 -14.59
N GLY A 22 1.81 -44.69 -15.89
CA GLY A 22 1.98 -43.63 -16.87
C GLY A 22 0.72 -42.77 -17.02
N ILE A 23 -0.46 -43.39 -17.09
CA ILE A 23 -1.75 -42.68 -17.13
C ILE A 23 -1.98 -41.89 -15.84
N PHE A 24 -1.69 -42.47 -14.68
CA PHE A 24 -1.80 -41.78 -13.39
C PHE A 24 -0.85 -40.59 -13.28
N MET A 25 0.40 -40.72 -13.76
CA MET A 25 1.36 -39.60 -13.79
C MET A 25 0.90 -38.48 -14.73
N LEU A 26 0.39 -38.83 -15.92
CA LEU A 26 -0.14 -37.85 -16.88
C LEU A 26 -1.35 -37.08 -16.35
N LEU A 27 -2.18 -37.69 -15.51
CA LEU A 27 -3.33 -37.03 -14.89
C LEU A 27 -2.97 -36.23 -13.64
N SER A 28 -2.03 -36.71 -12.83
CA SER A 28 -1.63 -36.05 -11.58
C SER A 28 -0.74 -34.82 -11.82
N PHE A 29 0.14 -34.85 -12.83
CA PHE A 29 1.07 -33.75 -13.08
C PHE A 29 0.37 -32.41 -13.43
N PRO A 30 -0.65 -32.35 -14.30
CA PRO A 30 -1.43 -31.14 -14.56
C PRO A 30 -2.17 -30.65 -13.31
N VAL A 31 -2.73 -31.57 -12.53
CA VAL A 31 -3.47 -31.24 -11.30
C VAL A 31 -2.54 -30.62 -10.26
N ILE A 32 -1.37 -31.20 -10.02
CA ILE A 32 -0.36 -30.65 -9.11
C ILE A 32 0.10 -29.26 -9.59
N LYS A 33 0.30 -29.07 -10.90
CA LYS A 33 0.69 -27.78 -11.47
C LYS A 33 -0.38 -26.71 -11.27
N ILE A 34 -1.66 -27.06 -11.37
CA ILE A 34 -2.77 -26.15 -11.10
C ILE A 34 -2.81 -25.79 -9.61
N ILE A 35 -2.76 -26.79 -8.73
CA ILE A 35 -2.77 -26.59 -7.27
C ILE A 35 -1.62 -25.67 -6.86
N TYR A 36 -0.40 -25.92 -7.33
CA TYR A 36 0.76 -25.10 -7.00
C TYR A 36 0.64 -23.65 -7.49
N ARG A 37 0.09 -23.43 -8.70
CA ARG A 37 -0.19 -22.07 -9.20
C ARG A 37 -1.25 -21.37 -8.35
N THR A 38 -2.30 -22.09 -7.98
CA THR A 38 -3.40 -21.57 -7.18
C THR A 38 -2.95 -21.23 -5.76
N GLU A 39 -2.16 -22.08 -5.11
CA GLU A 39 -1.58 -21.79 -3.79
C GLU A 39 -0.68 -20.57 -3.81
N ASN A 40 0.25 -20.49 -4.77
CA ASN A 40 1.11 -19.31 -4.90
C ASN A 40 0.33 -18.03 -5.16
N PHE A 41 -0.74 -18.11 -5.96
CA PHE A 41 -1.64 -16.99 -6.20
C PHE A 41 -2.33 -16.54 -4.90
N PHE A 42 -2.90 -17.47 -4.13
CA PHE A 42 -3.55 -17.16 -2.84
C PHE A 42 -2.57 -16.62 -1.79
N VAL A 43 -1.38 -17.20 -1.69
CA VAL A 43 -0.35 -16.73 -0.75
C VAL A 43 0.09 -15.32 -1.10
N ASN A 44 0.40 -15.04 -2.37
CA ASN A 44 0.77 -13.70 -2.81
C ASN A 44 -0.37 -12.70 -2.63
N GLU A 45 -1.60 -13.07 -2.99
CA GLU A 45 -2.76 -12.21 -2.82
C GLU A 45 -3.05 -11.90 -1.34
N SER A 46 -2.90 -12.89 -0.45
CA SER A 46 -3.06 -12.70 0.99
C SER A 46 -2.00 -11.77 1.58
N ASN A 47 -0.74 -11.90 1.15
CA ASN A 47 0.36 -11.06 1.59
C ASN A 47 0.22 -9.63 1.07
N THR A 48 -0.10 -9.45 -0.21
CA THR A 48 -0.39 -8.14 -0.79
C THR A 48 -1.58 -7.49 -0.11
N ALA A 49 -2.70 -8.21 0.06
CA ALA A 49 -3.89 -7.68 0.71
C ALA A 49 -3.64 -7.24 2.16
N ARG A 50 -2.87 -8.03 2.93
CA ARG A 50 -2.47 -7.71 4.30
C ARG A 50 -1.53 -6.50 4.36
N ASN A 51 -0.61 -6.36 3.39
CA ASN A 51 0.31 -5.23 3.32
C ASN A 51 -0.39 -3.94 2.87
N THR A 52 -1.33 -3.99 1.92
CA THR A 52 -2.04 -2.78 1.48
C THR A 52 -3.00 -2.24 2.55
N SER A 53 -3.68 -3.12 3.31
CA SER A 53 -4.52 -2.67 4.44
C SER A 53 -3.69 -1.94 5.50
N ARG A 54 -2.49 -2.45 5.83
CA ARG A 54 -1.56 -1.78 6.75
C ARG A 54 -1.12 -0.40 6.27
N ILE A 55 -0.94 -0.21 4.96
CA ILE A 55 -0.54 1.10 4.42
C ILE A 55 -1.63 2.14 4.66
N ILE A 56 -2.90 1.77 4.46
CA ILE A 56 -4.01 2.67 4.77
C ILE A 56 -4.08 2.96 6.26
N GLU A 57 -3.93 1.95 7.12
CA GLU A 57 -3.89 2.14 8.58
C GLU A 57 -2.77 3.10 9.01
N ILE A 58 -1.59 3.04 8.38
CA ILE A 58 -0.48 3.97 8.63
C ILE A 58 -0.87 5.39 8.21
N ILE A 59 -1.42 5.56 7.00
CA ILE A 59 -1.84 6.89 6.51
C ILE A 59 -2.93 7.47 7.40
N GLU A 60 -3.92 6.68 7.81
CA GLU A 60 -4.96 7.10 8.76
C GLU A 60 -4.37 7.54 10.10
N LYS A 61 -3.39 6.79 10.62
CA LYS A 61 -2.69 7.14 11.86
C LYS A 61 -1.93 8.45 11.70
N ASP A 62 -1.18 8.62 10.62
CA ASP A 62 -0.40 9.82 10.37
C ASP A 62 -1.29 11.06 10.20
N ILE A 63 -2.43 10.93 9.50
CA ILE A 63 -3.44 11.99 9.41
C ILE A 63 -4.00 12.34 10.79
N ARG A 64 -4.24 11.35 11.64
CA ARG A 64 -4.76 11.55 12.99
C ARG A 64 -3.76 12.23 13.91
N GLU A 65 -2.50 11.83 13.84
CA GLU A 65 -1.39 12.38 14.65
C GLU A 65 -0.88 13.72 14.12
N SER A 66 -1.39 14.18 12.98
CA SER A 66 -1.04 15.48 12.43
C SER A 66 -1.47 16.63 13.35
N GLY A 67 -0.56 17.57 13.54
CA GLY A 67 -0.74 18.73 14.40
C GLY A 67 0.35 19.77 14.16
N PHE A 68 0.04 21.03 14.46
CA PHE A 68 1.02 22.09 14.30
C PHE A 68 2.11 22.04 15.37
N GLY A 69 3.35 22.08 14.93
CA GLY A 69 4.49 22.35 15.80
C GLY A 69 4.77 23.84 15.96
N ASN A 70 5.78 24.11 16.79
CA ASN A 70 6.14 25.47 17.17
C ASN A 70 6.93 26.23 16.09
N LYS A 71 7.43 25.54 15.05
CA LYS A 71 8.25 26.15 14.01
C LYS A 71 7.40 26.77 12.91
N GLU A 72 7.77 27.98 12.49
CA GLU A 72 7.13 28.68 11.38
C GLU A 72 7.74 28.31 10.03
N TYR A 73 6.89 28.20 9.01
CA TYR A 73 7.29 27.95 7.63
C TYR A 73 6.28 28.53 6.64
N ILE A 74 6.75 28.84 5.43
CA ILE A 74 5.91 29.31 4.33
C ILE A 74 4.85 28.25 4.05
N GLY A 75 3.58 28.63 4.12
CA GLY A 75 2.48 27.73 3.79
C GLY A 75 1.68 27.24 4.99
N LYS A 76 2.21 27.39 6.21
CA LYS A 76 1.61 26.87 7.44
C LYS A 76 0.19 27.41 7.68
N GLU A 77 -0.05 28.65 7.32
CA GLU A 77 -1.34 29.34 7.41
C GLU A 77 -2.44 28.76 6.50
N TYR A 78 -2.05 28.00 5.46
CA TYR A 78 -3.00 27.35 4.56
C TYR A 78 -3.41 25.96 5.03
N LEU A 79 -2.75 25.41 6.06
CA LEU A 79 -3.04 24.10 6.60
C LEU A 79 -4.12 24.16 7.68
N ASN A 80 -4.78 23.03 7.91
CA ASN A 80 -5.70 22.88 9.03
C ASN A 80 -5.14 21.84 10.02
N ASN A 81 -4.76 22.29 11.21
CA ASN A 81 -4.14 21.46 12.24
C ASN A 81 -2.98 20.59 11.70
N GLY A 82 -2.04 21.21 10.98
CA GLY A 82 -0.88 20.52 10.41
C GLY A 82 -1.16 19.65 9.18
N LYS A 83 -2.40 19.55 8.69
CA LYS A 83 -2.73 18.74 7.51
C LYS A 83 -3.56 19.48 6.48
N GLU A 84 -3.34 19.19 5.20
CA GLU A 84 -4.17 19.71 4.11
C GLU A 84 -4.06 18.86 2.84
N ILE A 85 -5.15 18.79 2.07
CA ILE A 85 -5.26 18.11 0.79
C ILE A 85 -4.99 19.12 -0.32
N PHE A 86 -4.26 18.70 -1.34
CA PHE A 86 -3.91 19.54 -2.48
C PHE A 86 -4.31 18.87 -3.79
N GLU A 87 -4.68 19.70 -4.77
CA GLU A 87 -4.98 19.28 -6.13
C GLU A 87 -3.77 18.60 -6.81
N PRO A 88 -4.02 17.77 -7.85
CA PRO A 88 -2.96 17.04 -8.53
C PRO A 88 -1.92 18.00 -9.13
N LEU A 89 -0.69 17.88 -8.65
CA LEU A 89 0.46 18.53 -9.25
C LEU A 89 1.29 17.51 -10.01
N GLY A 90 1.81 17.94 -11.17
CA GLY A 90 2.84 17.25 -11.93
C GLY A 90 4.10 17.06 -11.11
N TYR A 91 5.17 17.80 -11.39
CA TYR A 91 6.37 17.71 -10.56
C TYR A 91 6.24 18.57 -9.29
N ILE A 92 6.65 18.05 -8.13
CA ILE A 92 6.76 18.82 -6.88
C ILE A 92 8.13 19.49 -6.85
N ASN A 93 8.14 20.81 -6.90
CA ASN A 93 9.37 21.58 -6.78
C ASN A 93 9.84 21.63 -5.32
N SER A 94 11.13 21.40 -5.09
CA SER A 94 11.78 21.57 -3.78
C SER A 94 12.67 22.82 -3.81
N PRO A 95 12.55 23.76 -2.85
CA PRO A 95 11.60 23.77 -1.73
C PRO A 95 10.16 24.05 -2.16
N LEU A 96 9.20 23.61 -1.33
CA LEU A 96 7.79 23.94 -1.48
C LEU A 96 7.60 25.46 -1.35
N ARG A 97 7.02 26.07 -2.38
CA ARG A 97 6.74 27.51 -2.43
C ARG A 97 5.31 27.80 -1.97
N GLU A 98 5.00 29.04 -1.67
CA GLU A 98 3.66 29.45 -1.23
C GLU A 98 2.55 29.06 -2.23
N GLU A 99 2.85 29.07 -3.54
CA GLU A 99 1.89 28.67 -4.58
C GLU A 99 1.52 27.18 -4.52
N PHE A 100 2.36 26.33 -3.90
CA PHE A 100 1.97 24.95 -3.58
C PHE A 100 0.85 24.96 -2.54
N PHE A 101 1.04 25.68 -1.44
CA PHE A 101 0.11 25.72 -0.31
C PHE A 101 -1.21 26.47 -0.60
N LYS A 102 -1.21 27.38 -1.58
CA LYS A 102 -2.45 28.05 -2.04
C LYS A 102 -3.41 27.11 -2.78
N ARG A 103 -2.94 25.98 -3.30
CA ARG A 103 -3.73 25.00 -4.08
C ARG A 103 -4.43 23.95 -3.22
N LYS A 104 -4.88 24.35 -2.03
CA LYS A 104 -5.66 23.47 -1.15
C LYS A 104 -6.99 23.12 -1.81
N ALA A 105 -7.44 21.89 -1.59
CA ALA A 105 -8.64 21.35 -2.23
C ALA A 105 -9.45 20.53 -1.25
N GLU A 106 -10.75 20.41 -1.49
CA GLU A 106 -11.56 19.44 -0.75
C GLU A 106 -11.25 18.01 -1.19
N LYS A 107 -10.82 17.81 -2.44
CA LYS A 107 -10.44 16.53 -3.01
C LYS A 107 -9.20 16.65 -3.86
N GLY A 108 -8.24 15.74 -3.70
CA GLY A 108 -6.96 15.84 -4.38
C GLY A 108 -6.15 14.54 -4.33
N SER A 109 -5.10 14.44 -5.14
CA SER A 109 -4.23 13.26 -5.17
C SER A 109 -3.09 13.34 -4.16
N LEU A 110 -2.98 14.44 -3.42
CA LEU A 110 -1.90 14.71 -2.49
C LEU A 110 -2.44 15.15 -1.13
N ILE A 111 -1.80 14.68 -0.06
CA ILE A 111 -2.00 15.20 1.29
C ILE A 111 -0.64 15.53 1.91
N PHE A 112 -0.55 16.72 2.52
CA PHE A 112 0.60 17.14 3.32
C PHE A 112 0.26 16.99 4.80
N LEU A 113 1.22 16.49 5.58
CA LEU A 113 1.09 16.26 7.01
C LEU A 113 2.30 16.83 7.76
N GLU A 114 2.04 17.59 8.81
CA GLU A 114 2.95 17.92 9.89
C GLU A 114 2.59 17.06 11.10
N ILE A 115 3.50 16.21 11.53
CA ILE A 115 3.29 15.25 12.61
C ILE A 115 4.25 15.59 13.75
N LEU A 116 3.69 15.77 14.94
CA LEU A 116 4.49 16.06 16.13
C LEU A 116 5.10 14.79 16.69
N TYR A 117 6.36 14.87 17.11
CA TYR A 117 7.01 13.82 17.87
C TYR A 117 7.88 14.39 18.98
N VAL A 118 7.98 13.66 20.09
CA VAL A 118 8.79 14.05 21.25
C VAL A 118 10.09 13.27 21.23
N LYS A 119 11.22 13.97 21.33
CA LYS A 119 12.54 13.36 21.49
C LYS A 119 13.29 14.11 22.57
N ASN A 120 13.73 13.40 23.61
CA ASN A 120 14.45 13.98 24.75
C ASN A 120 13.70 15.19 25.35
N GLU A 121 12.39 15.05 25.59
CA GLU A 121 11.52 16.11 26.14
C GLU A 121 11.33 17.34 25.24
N VAL A 122 11.90 17.34 24.03
CA VAL A 122 11.72 18.40 23.03
C VAL A 122 10.71 17.96 21.98
N VAL A 123 9.75 18.83 21.68
CA VAL A 123 8.76 18.63 20.61
C VAL A 123 9.36 19.02 19.27
N PHE A 124 9.35 18.10 18.32
CA PHE A 124 9.77 18.29 16.94
C PHE A 124 8.61 18.02 15.99
N SER A 125 8.74 18.50 14.76
CA SER A 125 7.80 18.22 13.67
C SER A 125 8.48 17.38 12.61
N LYS A 126 7.81 16.31 12.17
CA LYS A 126 8.10 15.59 10.93
C LYS A 126 7.13 16.08 9.85
N TYR A 127 7.61 16.24 8.62
CA TYR A 127 6.81 16.66 7.49
C TYR A 127 6.74 15.53 6.47
N ILE A 128 5.54 15.08 6.13
CA ILE A 128 5.30 13.96 5.22
C ILE A 128 4.33 14.39 4.13
N ILE A 129 4.57 13.92 2.91
CA ILE A 129 3.61 14.02 1.81
C ILE A 129 3.25 12.61 1.36
N TYR A 130 1.95 12.32 1.26
CA TYR A 130 1.47 11.17 0.51
C TYR A 130 0.89 11.64 -0.82
N ARG A 131 1.25 10.97 -1.91
CA ARG A 131 0.83 11.35 -3.25
C ARG A 131 0.48 10.15 -4.11
N PHE A 132 -0.68 10.17 -4.75
CA PHE A 132 -1.00 9.31 -5.88
C PHE A 132 -0.51 9.96 -7.17
N TYR A 133 0.43 9.32 -7.87
CA TYR A 133 1.01 9.85 -9.10
C TYR A 133 1.41 8.73 -10.05
N THR A 134 1.09 8.87 -11.34
CA THR A 134 1.52 7.93 -12.40
C THR A 134 1.33 6.44 -12.08
N GLY A 135 0.24 6.09 -11.40
CA GLY A 135 -0.06 4.69 -11.04
C GLY A 135 0.69 4.16 -9.81
N SER A 136 1.29 5.03 -9.00
CA SER A 136 1.90 4.68 -7.72
C SER A 136 1.38 5.55 -6.57
N LEU A 137 1.52 5.03 -5.36
CA LEU A 137 1.43 5.81 -4.12
C LEU A 137 2.86 6.08 -3.66
N GLU A 138 3.23 7.35 -3.65
CA GLU A 138 4.50 7.88 -3.20
C GLU A 138 4.37 8.40 -1.76
N VAL A 139 5.41 8.17 -0.96
CA VAL A 139 5.64 8.87 0.30
C VAL A 139 6.87 9.76 0.15
N MET A 140 6.77 11.00 0.60
CA MET A 140 7.90 11.93 0.61
C MET A 140 8.18 12.41 2.02
N GLU A 141 9.44 12.27 2.44
CA GLU A 141 9.93 12.82 3.70
C GLU A 141 10.52 14.19 3.46
N CYS A 142 10.07 15.16 4.26
CA CYS A 142 10.44 16.55 4.09
C CYS A 142 11.17 17.10 5.33
N SER A 143 12.06 18.06 5.11
CA SER A 143 12.79 18.79 6.15
C SER A 143 12.38 20.26 6.18
N LEU A 144 12.59 20.92 7.31
CA LEU A 144 12.41 22.37 7.45
C LEU A 144 13.77 23.05 7.58
N LEU A 145 14.10 23.88 6.60
CA LEU A 145 15.30 24.73 6.59
C LEU A 145 14.92 26.15 6.17
N ASN A 146 15.41 27.17 6.89
CA ASN A 146 15.17 28.58 6.56
C ASN A 146 13.68 28.93 6.29
N LYS A 147 12.78 28.42 7.16
CA LYS A 147 11.32 28.59 7.05
C LYS A 147 10.70 28.02 5.76
N LYS A 148 11.40 27.12 5.05
CA LYS A 148 10.93 26.46 3.84
C LYS A 148 10.96 24.95 4.03
N ILE A 149 9.95 24.28 3.47
CA ILE A 149 9.88 22.82 3.46
C ILE A 149 10.60 22.30 2.22
N PHE A 150 11.56 21.40 2.42
CA PHE A 150 12.31 20.74 1.36
C PHE A 150 11.92 19.27 1.30
N VAL A 151 11.73 18.76 0.08
CA VAL A 151 11.58 17.31 -0.14
C VAL A 151 12.98 16.69 -0.13
N GLU A 152 13.24 15.80 0.82
CA GLU A 152 14.55 15.13 0.98
C GLU A 152 14.57 13.76 0.30
N ARG A 153 13.50 12.99 0.49
CA ARG A 153 13.36 11.62 -0.03
C ARG A 153 11.95 11.43 -0.57
N ALA A 154 11.82 10.74 -1.68
CA ALA A 154 10.55 10.31 -2.26
C ALA A 154 10.66 8.84 -2.65
N GLU A 155 9.69 8.03 -2.21
CA GLU A 155 9.68 6.58 -2.46
C GLU A 155 8.30 6.11 -2.89
N ASN A 156 8.25 5.23 -3.90
CA ASN A 156 7.04 4.49 -4.25
C ASN A 156 6.82 3.38 -3.23
N ILE A 157 5.72 3.43 -2.48
CA ILE A 157 5.37 2.42 -1.47
C ILE A 157 4.37 1.39 -2.00
N LEU A 158 3.61 1.74 -3.05
CA LEU A 158 2.74 0.84 -3.79
C LEU A 158 2.75 1.22 -5.28
N GLU A 159 2.76 0.22 -6.14
CA GLU A 159 2.63 0.36 -7.59
C GLU A 159 1.27 -0.18 -8.05
N GLU A 160 0.90 0.13 -9.30
CA GLU A 160 -0.39 -0.22 -9.90
C GLU A 160 -1.60 0.29 -9.09
N VAL A 161 -1.46 1.46 -8.46
CA VAL A 161 -2.50 2.08 -7.63
C VAL A 161 -2.91 3.44 -8.16
N GLU A 162 -4.21 3.70 -8.09
CA GLU A 162 -4.78 5.03 -8.24
C GLU A 162 -5.54 5.40 -6.97
N GLY A 163 -5.65 6.67 -6.67
CA GLY A 163 -6.32 7.08 -5.46
C GLY A 163 -6.48 8.57 -5.32
N TYR A 164 -7.17 8.96 -4.26
CA TYR A 164 -7.37 10.35 -3.89
C TYR A 164 -7.67 10.46 -2.39
N PHE A 165 -7.50 11.67 -1.87
CA PHE A 165 -7.93 12.10 -0.57
C PHE A 165 -9.13 13.05 -0.73
N GLU A 166 -10.12 12.97 0.17
CA GLU A 166 -11.32 13.80 0.11
C GLU A 166 -11.80 14.18 1.52
N LYS A 167 -12.08 15.47 1.73
CA LYS A 167 -12.74 15.98 2.94
C LYS A 167 -14.25 15.84 2.79
N ASP A 168 -14.91 15.29 3.79
CA ASP A 168 -16.37 15.11 3.80
C ASP A 168 -17.05 15.81 5.00
N GLY A 169 -16.36 16.77 5.62
CA GLY A 169 -16.82 17.54 6.78
C GLY A 169 -16.73 16.80 8.13
N LYS A 170 -16.66 15.47 8.13
CA LYS A 170 -16.44 14.64 9.32
C LYS A 170 -15.00 14.15 9.44
N GLY A 171 -14.22 14.25 8.37
CA GLY A 171 -12.93 13.58 8.30
C GLY A 171 -12.22 13.74 6.97
N ILE A 172 -11.18 12.93 6.80
CA ILE A 172 -10.49 12.72 5.53
C ILE A 172 -10.68 11.27 5.10
N VAL A 173 -11.33 11.10 3.94
CA VAL A 173 -11.46 9.84 3.23
C VAL A 173 -10.17 9.59 2.44
N ILE A 174 -9.64 8.38 2.54
CA ILE A 174 -8.55 7.89 1.70
C ILE A 174 -9.16 6.87 0.75
N ASN A 175 -9.13 7.10 -0.55
CA ASN A 175 -9.59 6.14 -1.54
C ASN A 175 -8.38 5.60 -2.31
N LEU A 176 -8.20 4.28 -2.29
CA LEU A 176 -7.11 3.59 -2.97
C LEU A 176 -7.68 2.46 -3.82
N GLN A 177 -7.35 2.46 -5.10
CA GLN A 177 -7.77 1.48 -6.10
C GLN A 177 -6.53 0.79 -6.63
N ILE A 178 -6.41 -0.50 -6.35
CA ILE A 178 -5.36 -1.36 -6.90
C ILE A 178 -5.86 -1.89 -8.24
N ARG A 179 -5.06 -1.72 -9.28
CA ARG A 179 -5.30 -2.28 -10.61
C ARG A 179 -4.55 -3.61 -10.77
N ASN A 180 -4.92 -4.39 -11.77
CA ASN A 180 -4.15 -5.55 -12.20
C ASN A 180 -3.31 -5.22 -13.44
N GLU A 181 -2.48 -6.16 -13.88
CA GLU A 181 -1.64 -6.06 -15.10
C GLU A 181 -2.43 -5.67 -16.37
N ASN A 182 -3.74 -5.94 -16.40
CA ASN A 182 -4.64 -5.58 -17.52
C ASN A 182 -5.33 -4.22 -17.33
N GLY A 183 -4.93 -3.43 -16.32
CA GLY A 183 -5.47 -2.12 -16.01
C GLY A 183 -6.86 -2.10 -15.38
N LYS A 184 -7.45 -3.26 -15.06
CA LYS A 184 -8.77 -3.36 -14.41
C LYS A 184 -8.64 -3.20 -12.90
N ILE A 185 -9.65 -2.59 -12.26
CA ILE A 185 -9.72 -2.47 -10.80
C ILE A 185 -9.79 -3.87 -10.20
N LYS A 186 -8.73 -4.25 -9.47
CA LYS A 186 -8.63 -5.50 -8.71
C LYS A 186 -9.24 -5.34 -7.32
N LYS A 187 -9.01 -4.19 -6.67
CA LYS A 187 -9.44 -3.96 -5.29
C LYS A 187 -9.64 -2.47 -5.02
N ILE A 188 -10.69 -2.12 -4.29
CA ILE A 188 -10.89 -0.77 -3.75
C ILE A 188 -10.76 -0.87 -2.23
N LEU A 189 -9.91 -0.04 -1.66
CA LEU A 189 -9.78 0.15 -0.24
C LEU A 189 -10.15 1.59 0.11
N ARG A 190 -10.92 1.74 1.18
CA ARG A 190 -11.31 3.04 1.71
C ARG A 190 -10.83 3.12 3.15
N GLY A 191 -10.00 4.12 3.43
CA GLY A 191 -9.64 4.53 4.78
C GLY A 191 -10.41 5.78 5.18
N TYR A 192 -10.53 6.01 6.49
CA TYR A 192 -11.25 7.15 7.02
C TYR A 192 -10.68 7.63 8.36
N GLU A 193 -10.21 8.88 8.39
CA GLU A 193 -9.85 9.55 9.64
C GLU A 193 -11.02 10.41 10.13
N LEU A 194 -11.61 10.06 11.28
CA LEU A 194 -12.69 10.82 11.93
C LEU A 194 -12.13 12.00 12.73
N VAL A 195 -12.64 13.20 12.47
CA VAL A 195 -12.45 14.36 13.34
C VAL A 195 -13.00 14.05 14.73
N GLY A 196 -12.13 13.97 15.75
CA GLY A 196 -12.52 13.99 17.16
C GLY A 196 -12.66 12.65 17.89
N LYS A 197 -12.20 11.52 17.35
CA LYS A 197 -12.09 10.29 18.17
C LYS A 197 -10.94 10.41 19.18
N LYS A 198 -11.24 10.85 20.40
CA LYS A 198 -10.47 10.44 21.58
C LYS A 198 -10.73 8.94 21.74
N TYR A 199 -9.69 8.14 21.51
CA TYR A 199 -9.70 6.76 21.97
C TYR A 199 -9.41 6.84 23.48
N GLU A 200 -10.41 6.51 24.29
CA GLU A 200 -10.26 6.30 25.73
C GLU A 200 -9.33 5.13 26.03
#